data_AF-A0A819SH08-F1
#
_entry.id   AF-A0A819SH08-F1
#
_cell.length_a   1.000
_cell.length_b   1.000
_cell.length_c   1.000
_cell.angle_alpha   90.00
_cell.angle_beta   90.00
_cell.angle_gamma   90.00
#
_symmetry.space_group_name_H-M   'P 1'
#
loop_
_entity.id
_entity.type
_entity.pdbx_description
1 polymer ?
#
loop_
_entity_poly.entity_id
_entity_poly.type
_entity_poly.pdbx_seq_one_letter_code
_entity_poly.pdbx_strand_id
1 'polypeptide(L)'
;MSQNSNTTSSSDSKVLYNLNTNYDDSDSDGSNLFAYDSESNDDNDVHYEMESDSEEKTDSDDDQVDLNSEEINMDVVTDNHQNIQWSKKTKFEPDLPVFGEKFMLKDDIDLRKSPSPYDFFNLFLTSEIVDYIVQQSNLYCTQQNFKQEPMNNLDLYHLIGLLFYSSLCKLLCKSVYWTSTYGSEIVMKNITRNRIDQLLRSLHFGNNVLQKQPSDKIQPLIDLFNNRCGSVVKQEQNISIDEQMIGYKGKSATKSYKQYMPKKPTKRGFKLWSLSGVSAYTYRIKLYQGANANMPVAQMKLSSYTTASSELQTRSKHRNDEDSEKLAKQSEDIKSYGQSGMVVIDLLDDIPKDSHIFIDNYFGSLSLLHEMTSLGYELTCTLRSNRIKNCPIKSEKAMSKYPRGYYDYLV
;
A
#
# COMPACT_ATOMS: atom_id res chain seq x y z
N MET A 1 -36.05 -57.70 -39.53
CA MET A 1 -35.45 -57.46 -40.85
C MET A 1 -34.71 -56.13 -40.74
N SER A 2 -33.40 -56.03 -40.45
CA SER A 2 -32.28 -56.96 -40.77
C SER A 2 -32.16 -57.14 -42.29
N GLN A 3 -31.05 -56.94 -43.01
CA GLN A 3 -29.63 -56.67 -42.72
C GLN A 3 -28.99 -55.85 -43.89
N ASN A 4 -27.77 -55.30 -43.91
CA ASN A 4 -26.79 -54.75 -42.94
C ASN A 4 -25.62 -54.11 -43.75
N SER A 5 -24.96 -53.04 -43.28
CA SER A 5 -23.58 -52.70 -43.72
C SER A 5 -22.79 -51.89 -42.68
N ASN A 6 -21.90 -52.58 -41.95
CA ASN A 6 -20.92 -51.99 -41.03
C ASN A 6 -19.71 -51.41 -41.78
N THR A 7 -19.03 -50.43 -41.19
CA THR A 7 -17.56 -50.43 -41.05
C THR A 7 -17.09 -49.48 -39.93
N THR A 8 -16.43 -50.06 -38.92
CA THR A 8 -15.28 -49.54 -38.11
C THR A 8 -15.26 -48.07 -37.64
N SER A 9 -15.33 -47.68 -36.35
CA SER A 9 -14.71 -48.13 -35.08
C SER A 9 -13.33 -47.53 -34.72
N SER A 10 -13.32 -46.53 -33.83
CA SER A 10 -12.19 -46.13 -32.94
C SER A 10 -12.70 -45.01 -32.01
N SER A 11 -13.32 -45.32 -30.86
CA SER A 11 -12.67 -45.36 -29.54
C SER A 11 -12.23 -43.99 -28.97
N ASP A 12 -13.20 -43.12 -28.65
CA ASP A 12 -12.96 -41.92 -27.83
C ASP A 12 -12.73 -42.27 -26.36
N SER A 13 -11.46 -42.40 -25.98
CA SER A 13 -11.06 -42.46 -24.57
C SER A 13 -11.11 -41.07 -23.95
N LYS A 14 -12.08 -40.84 -23.05
CA LYS A 14 -12.11 -39.64 -22.19
C LYS A 14 -10.91 -39.62 -21.25
N VAL A 15 -9.84 -38.92 -21.64
CA VAL A 15 -8.72 -38.62 -20.73
C VAL A 15 -9.10 -37.42 -19.87
N LEU A 16 -9.47 -37.69 -18.62
CA LEU A 16 -9.56 -36.70 -17.56
C LEU A 16 -8.15 -36.25 -17.18
N TYR A 17 -7.71 -35.09 -17.69
CA TYR A 17 -6.50 -34.45 -17.19
C TYR A 17 -6.75 -33.79 -15.83
N ASN A 18 -6.55 -34.56 -14.77
CA ASN A 18 -6.29 -34.02 -13.44
C ASN A 18 -4.93 -33.30 -13.46
N LEU A 19 -4.93 -32.00 -13.75
CA LEU A 19 -3.78 -31.12 -13.50
C LEU A 19 -3.77 -30.70 -12.03
N ASN A 20 -3.44 -31.66 -11.16
CA ASN A 20 -3.05 -31.39 -9.79
C ASN A 20 -1.51 -31.34 -9.72
N THR A 21 -0.93 -30.25 -10.20
CA THR A 21 0.51 -29.99 -10.12
C THR A 21 0.76 -28.95 -9.05
N ASN A 22 1.22 -29.41 -7.88
CA ASN A 22 1.95 -28.56 -6.95
C ASN A 22 3.14 -27.97 -7.73
N TYR A 23 3.10 -26.67 -8.00
CA TYR A 23 4.29 -25.92 -8.34
C TYR A 23 4.78 -25.28 -7.06
N ASP A 24 5.96 -25.69 -6.60
CA ASP A 24 6.74 -24.90 -5.66
C ASP A 24 7.05 -23.56 -6.32
N ASP A 25 6.56 -22.46 -5.73
CA ASP A 25 6.78 -21.10 -6.21
C ASP A 25 8.24 -20.68 -5.96
N SER A 26 9.13 -21.14 -6.83
CA SER A 26 10.55 -20.79 -6.80
C SER A 26 10.77 -19.39 -7.37
N ASP A 27 10.94 -18.41 -6.47
CA ASP A 27 11.67 -17.14 -6.67
C ASP A 27 11.57 -16.49 -8.06
N SER A 28 10.40 -15.94 -8.42
CA SER A 28 10.33 -14.89 -9.44
C SER A 28 10.88 -13.57 -8.89
N ASP A 29 12.20 -13.39 -8.95
CA ASP A 29 12.85 -12.13 -8.58
C ASP A 29 12.21 -10.94 -9.33
N GLY A 30 11.91 -9.88 -8.55
CA GLY A 30 11.19 -8.68 -8.96
C GLY A 30 11.98 -7.78 -9.91
N SER A 31 12.36 -8.34 -11.06
CA SER A 31 13.02 -7.72 -12.20
C SER A 31 12.08 -6.72 -12.87
N ASN A 32 12.06 -5.50 -12.33
CA ASN A 32 11.33 -4.38 -12.89
C ASN A 32 11.90 -4.05 -14.28
N LEU A 33 11.11 -4.32 -15.33
CA LEU A 33 11.49 -4.26 -16.75
C LEU A 33 12.05 -2.90 -17.20
N PHE A 34 11.80 -1.85 -16.42
CA PHE A 34 12.17 -0.46 -16.68
C PHE A 34 13.10 0.14 -15.61
N ALA A 35 13.71 -0.68 -14.74
CA ALA A 35 14.79 -0.21 -13.89
C ALA A 35 15.90 0.40 -14.77
N TYR A 36 16.25 1.66 -14.53
CA TYR A 36 17.35 2.31 -15.23
C TYR A 36 18.68 1.74 -14.72
N ASP A 37 19.38 1.01 -15.58
CA ASP A 37 20.78 0.64 -15.39
C ASP A 37 21.65 1.90 -15.41
N SER A 38 21.75 2.54 -14.24
CA SER A 38 22.82 3.49 -13.95
C SER A 38 24.01 2.72 -13.41
N GLU A 39 24.76 2.09 -14.31
CA GLU A 39 26.06 1.51 -14.01
C GLU A 39 27.03 2.63 -13.60
N SER A 40 27.28 2.74 -12.31
CA SER A 40 28.49 3.36 -11.77
C SER A 40 28.97 2.50 -10.60
N ASN A 41 30.06 1.77 -10.84
CA ASN A 41 30.75 1.03 -9.80
C ASN A 41 31.29 2.02 -8.76
N ASP A 42 30.80 1.88 -7.54
CA ASP A 42 31.57 2.19 -6.34
C ASP A 42 31.01 1.29 -5.23
N ASP A 43 31.83 0.30 -4.85
CA ASP A 43 31.58 -0.59 -3.72
C ASP A 43 32.18 0.09 -2.49
N ASN A 44 31.33 0.79 -1.77
CA ASN A 44 31.62 1.24 -0.42
C ASN A 44 30.50 0.72 0.48
N ASP A 45 30.86 -0.20 1.38
CA ASP A 45 29.94 -0.82 2.33
C ASP A 45 29.23 0.24 3.17
N VAL A 46 27.91 0.28 3.05
CA VAL A 46 27.07 1.08 3.93
C VAL A 46 26.54 0.16 5.01
N HIS A 47 27.01 0.37 6.24
CA HIS A 47 26.48 -0.25 7.44
C HIS A 47 24.94 -0.13 7.46
N TYR A 48 24.24 -1.25 7.49
CA TYR A 48 22.80 -1.28 7.71
C TYR A 48 22.57 -1.41 9.21
N GLU A 49 21.73 -0.55 9.78
CA GLU A 49 21.13 -0.79 11.10
C GLU A 49 20.25 -2.04 10.97
N MET A 50 20.53 -3.05 11.79
CA MET A 50 19.79 -4.31 11.79
C MET A 50 18.59 -4.21 12.72
N GLU A 51 17.39 -4.06 12.15
CA GLU A 51 16.17 -4.49 12.85
C GLU A 51 16.04 -6.01 12.71
N SER A 52 16.58 -6.75 13.68
CA SER A 52 16.47 -8.21 13.74
C SER A 52 15.14 -8.63 14.37
N ASP A 53 14.13 -8.87 13.54
CA ASP A 53 12.87 -9.50 13.95
C ASP A 53 13.06 -11.04 14.02
N SER A 54 13.95 -11.46 14.92
CA SER A 54 14.34 -12.86 15.15
C SER A 54 13.29 -13.61 15.95
N GLU A 55 12.42 -14.32 15.25
CA GLU A 55 11.67 -15.44 15.82
C GLU A 55 12.54 -16.70 15.76
N GLU A 56 13.43 -16.88 16.74
CA GLU A 56 14.04 -18.19 16.99
C GLU A 56 13.29 -18.92 18.10
N LYS A 57 12.79 -20.11 17.78
CA LYS A 57 12.37 -21.11 18.77
C LYS A 57 13.49 -22.11 18.95
N THR A 58 14.07 -22.14 20.15
CA THR A 58 14.91 -23.24 20.61
C THR A 58 14.52 -23.59 22.05
N ASP A 59 14.05 -24.83 22.25
CA ASP A 59 13.90 -25.43 23.57
C ASP A 59 15.29 -25.82 24.10
N SER A 60 15.77 -25.15 25.16
CA SER A 60 16.52 -25.79 26.25
C SER A 60 16.76 -24.80 27.40
N ASP A 61 16.49 -25.23 28.64
CA ASP A 61 16.87 -24.49 29.85
C ASP A 61 18.40 -24.38 29.97
N ASP A 62 18.94 -23.17 30.17
CA ASP A 62 19.87 -22.90 31.28
C ASP A 62 20.02 -21.38 31.53
N ASP A 63 20.03 -20.98 32.81
CA ASP A 63 20.19 -19.58 33.24
C ASP A 63 21.67 -19.17 33.22
N GLN A 64 22.08 -18.23 32.35
CA GLN A 64 23.11 -17.24 32.72
C GLN A 64 22.79 -15.84 32.19
N VAL A 65 22.94 -14.88 33.10
CA VAL A 65 22.69 -13.45 32.88
C VAL A 65 23.95 -12.81 32.30
N ASP A 66 23.82 -12.12 31.17
CA ASP A 66 24.80 -11.11 30.78
C ASP A 66 24.09 -9.76 30.57
N LEU A 67 24.65 -8.72 31.17
CA LEU A 67 24.05 -7.39 31.31
C LEU A 67 24.79 -6.41 30.41
N ASN A 68 24.22 -6.13 29.22
CA ASN A 68 24.47 -4.88 28.49
C ASN A 68 23.34 -4.60 27.50
N SER A 69 22.22 -4.12 28.04
CA SER A 69 21.20 -3.41 27.28
C SER A 69 21.60 -1.95 27.14
N GLU A 70 22.15 -1.54 25.99
CA GLU A 70 22.20 -0.12 25.65
C GLU A 70 20.79 0.33 25.27
N GLU A 71 20.24 1.23 26.08
CA GLU A 71 18.88 1.72 25.96
C GLU A 71 18.70 2.53 24.66
N ILE A 72 18.05 1.91 23.66
CA ILE A 72 17.20 2.72 22.79
C ILE A 72 16.18 3.36 23.71
N ASN A 73 16.13 4.69 23.70
CA ASN A 73 15.30 5.50 24.57
C ASN A 73 13.81 5.11 24.38
N MET A 74 13.34 4.15 25.19
CA MET A 74 11.93 3.87 25.33
C MET A 74 11.33 5.11 25.95
N ASP A 75 10.64 5.91 25.14
CA ASP A 75 9.57 6.75 25.65
C ASP A 75 8.56 5.79 26.30
N VAL A 76 8.74 5.60 27.60
CA VAL A 76 7.76 4.99 28.49
C VAL A 76 6.50 5.81 28.28
N VAL A 77 5.54 5.22 27.57
CA VAL A 77 4.22 5.79 27.37
C VAL A 77 3.62 5.96 28.77
N THR A 78 3.76 7.18 29.30
CA THR A 78 3.24 7.60 30.59
C THR A 78 1.77 7.90 30.38
N ASP A 79 1.04 6.81 30.14
CA ASP A 79 -0.34 6.82 29.71
C ASP A 79 -1.23 7.33 30.84
N ASN A 80 -1.53 8.63 30.80
CA ASN A 80 -2.39 9.29 31.77
C ASN A 80 -3.90 9.01 31.53
N HIS A 81 -4.24 8.13 30.58
CA HIS A 81 -5.62 7.85 30.20
C HIS A 81 -6.14 6.52 30.77
N GLN A 82 -6.92 6.68 31.83
CA GLN A 82 -7.92 5.75 32.40
C GLN A 82 -7.44 4.35 32.87
N ASN A 83 -7.81 4.02 34.11
CA ASN A 83 -7.76 2.64 34.62
C ASN A 83 -8.71 1.74 33.82
N ILE A 84 -8.21 1.03 32.82
CA ILE A 84 -8.94 -0.03 32.10
C ILE A 84 -9.39 -1.08 33.12
N GLN A 85 -10.70 -1.21 33.32
CA GLN A 85 -11.29 -2.16 34.28
C GLN A 85 -11.76 -3.43 33.58
N TRP A 86 -10.98 -4.50 33.72
CA TRP A 86 -11.29 -5.80 33.14
C TRP A 86 -12.36 -6.56 33.94
N SER A 87 -13.31 -7.19 33.24
CA SER A 87 -14.45 -7.91 33.80
C SER A 87 -14.58 -9.32 33.24
N LYS A 88 -14.93 -10.28 34.12
CA LYS A 88 -15.44 -11.63 33.76
C LYS A 88 -16.94 -11.78 34.01
N LYS A 89 -17.66 -10.68 34.35
CA LYS A 89 -19.10 -10.72 34.69
C LYS A 89 -19.99 -10.72 33.45
N THR A 90 -19.52 -10.09 32.39
CA THR A 90 -20.15 -10.04 31.07
C THR A 90 -19.70 -11.27 30.28
N LYS A 91 -20.65 -12.01 29.72
CA LYS A 91 -20.35 -13.08 28.76
C LYS A 91 -19.85 -12.43 27.48
N PHE A 92 -18.66 -12.77 27.04
CA PHE A 92 -18.21 -12.41 25.70
C PHE A 92 -18.93 -13.30 24.68
N GLU A 93 -19.75 -12.69 23.85
CA GLU A 93 -20.23 -13.26 22.60
C GLU A 93 -19.61 -12.41 21.50
N PRO A 94 -18.74 -12.97 20.63
CA PRO A 94 -18.11 -12.19 19.58
C PRO A 94 -19.17 -11.81 18.55
N ASP A 95 -19.43 -10.50 18.42
CA ASP A 95 -20.15 -9.99 17.26
C ASP A 95 -19.18 -10.04 16.08
N LEU A 96 -19.45 -10.93 15.13
CA LEU A 96 -18.59 -11.14 13.96
C LEU A 96 -19.30 -10.54 12.75
N PRO A 97 -18.71 -9.51 12.11
CA PRO A 97 -19.38 -8.86 11.01
C PRO A 97 -19.47 -9.77 9.78
N VAL A 98 -20.46 -9.47 8.93
CA VAL A 98 -20.76 -10.30 7.76
C VAL A 98 -19.87 -9.88 6.60
N PHE A 99 -18.83 -10.68 6.32
CA PHE A 99 -17.93 -10.55 5.16
C PHE A 99 -18.59 -10.91 3.81
N GLY A 100 -19.85 -10.50 3.62
CA GLY A 100 -20.66 -10.78 2.41
C GLY A 100 -20.73 -9.60 1.43
N GLU A 101 -20.02 -8.51 1.73
CA GLU A 101 -19.96 -7.31 0.89
C GLU A 101 -19.34 -7.60 -0.47
N LYS A 102 -19.68 -6.76 -1.45
CA LYS A 102 -19.23 -6.91 -2.84
C LYS A 102 -18.78 -5.56 -3.35
N PHE A 103 -17.78 -5.59 -4.22
CA PHE A 103 -17.38 -4.44 -5.01
C PHE A 103 -18.61 -3.85 -5.73
N MET A 104 -18.89 -2.57 -5.47
CA MET A 104 -19.97 -1.82 -6.11
C MET A 104 -19.46 -0.43 -6.47
N LEU A 105 -19.77 0.04 -7.68
CA LEU A 105 -19.61 1.44 -8.04
C LEU A 105 -20.62 2.29 -7.26
N LYS A 106 -20.37 3.58 -7.11
CA LYS A 106 -21.37 4.51 -6.57
C LYS A 106 -22.50 4.77 -7.57
N ASP A 107 -23.66 5.15 -7.04
CA ASP A 107 -24.90 5.30 -7.81
C ASP A 107 -24.85 6.46 -8.84
N ASP A 108 -23.91 7.39 -8.69
CA ASP A 108 -23.64 8.51 -9.60
C ASP A 108 -22.66 8.17 -10.75
N ILE A 109 -22.06 6.98 -10.75
CA ILE A 109 -21.17 6.51 -11.82
C ILE A 109 -21.98 5.97 -12.99
N ASP A 110 -22.25 6.85 -13.97
CA ASP A 110 -22.85 6.45 -15.25
C ASP A 110 -21.83 5.79 -16.17
N LEU A 111 -22.14 4.58 -16.62
CA LEU A 111 -21.38 3.83 -17.61
C LEU A 111 -22.28 3.52 -18.80
N ARG A 112 -21.71 3.63 -20.02
CA ARG A 112 -22.43 3.25 -21.24
C ARG A 112 -22.99 1.83 -21.13
N LYS A 113 -24.19 1.60 -21.71
CA LYS A 113 -25.00 0.36 -21.64
C LYS A 113 -24.25 -0.98 -21.82
N SER A 114 -23.08 -0.98 -22.45
CA SER A 114 -22.20 -2.14 -22.53
C SER A 114 -20.76 -1.66 -22.36
N PRO A 115 -20.28 -1.52 -21.10
CA PRO A 115 -18.94 -1.01 -20.82
C PRO A 115 -17.90 -2.08 -21.18
N SER A 116 -16.80 -1.64 -21.77
CA SER A 116 -15.59 -2.43 -21.97
C SER A 116 -14.64 -2.25 -20.80
N PRO A 117 -13.60 -3.10 -20.64
CA PRO A 117 -12.56 -2.89 -19.63
C PRO A 117 -11.90 -1.50 -19.67
N TYR A 118 -11.84 -0.87 -20.86
CA TYR A 118 -11.30 0.49 -21.01
C TYR A 118 -12.21 1.57 -20.39
N ASP A 119 -13.53 1.37 -20.40
CA ASP A 119 -14.47 2.31 -19.77
C ASP A 119 -14.30 2.29 -18.25
N PHE A 120 -14.11 1.11 -17.64
CA PHE A 120 -13.78 0.99 -16.21
C PHE A 120 -12.40 1.57 -15.88
N PHE A 121 -11.39 1.38 -16.73
CA PHE A 121 -10.06 1.96 -16.56
C PHE A 121 -10.11 3.49 -16.51
N ASN A 122 -10.89 4.13 -17.37
CA ASN A 122 -11.06 5.58 -17.42
C ASN A 122 -11.80 6.16 -16.21
N LEU A 123 -12.48 5.35 -15.39
CA LEU A 123 -13.00 5.81 -14.10
C LEU A 123 -11.86 6.20 -13.14
N PHE A 124 -10.71 5.55 -13.26
CA PHE A 124 -9.55 5.77 -12.38
C PHE A 124 -8.51 6.69 -13.03
N LEU A 125 -8.17 6.45 -14.30
CA LEU A 125 -7.30 7.32 -15.08
C LEU A 125 -8.14 8.23 -15.99
N THR A 126 -8.70 9.29 -15.41
CA THR A 126 -9.54 10.25 -16.14
C THR A 126 -8.72 11.14 -17.08
N SER A 127 -9.39 11.83 -18.01
CA SER A 127 -8.78 12.82 -18.91
C SER A 127 -7.95 13.87 -18.17
N GLU A 128 -8.46 14.37 -17.05
CA GLU A 128 -7.84 15.43 -16.26
C GLU A 128 -6.57 14.94 -15.57
N ILE A 129 -6.53 13.67 -15.16
CA ILE A 129 -5.34 13.04 -14.58
C ILE A 129 -4.28 12.79 -15.66
N VAL A 130 -4.70 12.34 -16.85
CA VAL A 130 -3.80 12.22 -18.01
C VAL A 130 -3.19 13.56 -18.37
N ASP A 131 -4.01 14.60 -18.53
CA ASP A 131 -3.57 15.97 -18.81
C ASP A 131 -2.60 16.48 -17.73
N TYR A 132 -2.90 16.23 -16.45
CA TYR A 132 -2.02 16.61 -15.33
C TYR A 132 -0.65 15.94 -15.42
N ILE A 133 -0.60 14.61 -15.59
CA ILE A 133 0.67 13.85 -15.66
C ILE A 133 1.49 14.30 -16.89
N VAL A 134 0.84 14.51 -18.03
CA VAL A 134 1.48 15.02 -19.25
C VAL A 134 2.05 16.43 -19.02
N GLN A 135 1.30 17.33 -18.39
CA GLN A 135 1.76 18.68 -18.05
C GLN A 135 2.97 18.66 -17.09
N GLN A 136 2.92 17.88 -16.00
CA GLN A 136 4.05 17.79 -15.06
C GLN A 136 5.29 17.14 -15.71
N SER A 137 5.11 16.12 -16.56
CA SER A 137 6.20 15.47 -17.30
C SER A 137 6.86 16.43 -18.32
N ASN A 138 6.07 17.26 -19.00
CA ASN A 138 6.59 18.28 -19.91
C ASN A 138 7.27 19.44 -19.17
N LEU A 139 6.73 19.87 -18.04
CA LEU A 139 7.39 20.84 -17.15
C LEU A 139 8.75 20.31 -16.68
N TYR A 140 8.83 19.02 -16.34
CA TYR A 140 10.09 18.36 -15.96
C TYR A 140 11.10 18.33 -17.12
N CYS A 141 10.68 18.00 -18.35
CA CYS A 141 11.54 18.11 -19.54
C CYS A 141 12.18 19.49 -19.66
N THR A 142 11.39 20.55 -19.49
CA THR A 142 11.86 21.94 -19.56
C THR A 142 12.85 22.25 -18.42
N GLN A 143 12.52 21.86 -17.18
CA GLN A 143 13.37 22.07 -16.01
C GLN A 143 14.74 21.35 -16.12
N GLN A 144 14.77 20.17 -16.73
CA GLN A 144 16.01 19.40 -16.95
C GLN A 144 16.70 19.70 -18.29
N ASN A 145 16.16 20.61 -19.11
CA ASN A 145 16.66 20.92 -20.46
C ASN A 145 16.78 19.68 -21.37
N PHE A 146 15.85 18.73 -21.26
CA PHE A 146 15.85 17.53 -22.10
C PHE A 146 15.52 17.88 -23.55
N LYS A 147 16.43 17.52 -24.47
CA LYS A 147 16.22 17.63 -25.92
C LYS A 147 15.34 16.47 -26.41
N GLN A 148 14.01 16.62 -26.29
CA GLN A 148 13.01 15.69 -26.80
C GLN A 148 11.70 16.41 -27.12
N GLU A 149 10.89 15.82 -28.01
CA GLU A 149 9.53 16.32 -28.27
C GLU A 149 8.65 16.19 -27.01
N PRO A 150 7.74 17.16 -26.75
CA PRO A 150 6.81 17.09 -25.62
C PRO A 150 5.99 15.80 -25.63
N MET A 151 5.72 15.24 -24.45
CA MET A 151 4.73 14.18 -24.24
C MET A 151 3.33 14.72 -24.57
N ASN A 152 2.50 13.91 -25.22
CA ASN A 152 1.06 14.13 -25.34
C ASN A 152 0.27 13.00 -24.66
N ASN A 153 -1.06 13.12 -24.63
CA ASN A 153 -1.92 12.16 -23.95
C ASN A 153 -1.82 10.75 -24.54
N LEU A 154 -1.67 10.64 -25.87
CA LEU A 154 -1.50 9.35 -26.55
C LEU A 154 -0.14 8.70 -26.21
N ASP A 155 0.93 9.48 -26.04
CA ASP A 155 2.21 8.97 -25.53
C ASP A 155 2.05 8.34 -24.13
N LEU A 156 1.30 8.99 -23.22
CA LEU A 156 1.06 8.45 -21.88
C LEU A 156 0.21 7.18 -21.94
N TYR A 157 -0.84 7.14 -22.76
CA TYR A 157 -1.63 5.91 -22.99
C TYR A 157 -0.78 4.79 -23.61
N HIS A 158 0.11 5.07 -24.55
CA HIS A 158 1.03 4.08 -25.11
C HIS A 158 2.05 3.57 -24.08
N LEU A 159 2.58 4.45 -23.22
CA LEU A 159 3.46 4.07 -22.12
C LEU A 159 2.73 3.14 -21.14
N ILE A 160 1.56 3.53 -20.65
CA ILE A 160 0.76 2.73 -19.71
C ILE A 160 0.30 1.42 -20.37
N GLY A 161 -0.14 1.46 -21.62
CA GLY A 161 -0.50 0.28 -22.41
C GLY A 161 0.67 -0.69 -22.57
N LEU A 162 1.90 -0.20 -22.77
CA LEU A 162 3.10 -1.03 -22.75
C LEU A 162 3.35 -1.64 -21.37
N LEU A 163 3.20 -0.87 -20.27
CA LEU A 163 3.36 -1.39 -18.91
C LEU A 163 2.41 -2.58 -18.67
N PHE A 164 1.11 -2.43 -18.95
CA PHE A 164 0.11 -3.51 -18.85
C PHE A 164 0.42 -4.67 -19.80
N TYR A 165 0.73 -4.41 -21.07
CA TYR A 165 1.05 -5.48 -22.01
C TYR A 165 2.28 -6.28 -21.55
N SER A 166 3.30 -5.60 -21.03
CA SER A 166 4.55 -6.21 -20.58
C SER A 166 4.45 -7.01 -19.28
N SER A 167 3.41 -6.79 -18.46
CA SER A 167 3.14 -7.62 -17.27
C SER A 167 2.48 -8.95 -17.65
N LEU A 168 1.71 -9.00 -18.73
CA LEU A 168 1.04 -10.20 -19.24
C LEU A 168 1.92 -10.98 -20.24
N CYS A 169 2.60 -10.28 -21.14
CA CYS A 169 3.43 -10.83 -22.20
C CYS A 169 4.91 -10.51 -21.97
N LYS A 170 5.44 -10.88 -20.80
CA LYS A 170 6.80 -10.55 -20.37
C LYS A 170 7.86 -11.18 -21.28
N LEU A 171 8.59 -10.34 -22.01
CA LEU A 171 9.79 -10.72 -22.77
C LEU A 171 11.06 -10.56 -21.92
N LEU A 172 12.15 -11.22 -22.34
CA LEU A 172 13.43 -11.32 -21.61
C LEU A 172 13.99 -9.97 -21.13
N CYS A 173 13.90 -8.92 -21.95
CA CYS A 173 14.17 -7.55 -21.53
C CYS A 173 13.46 -6.54 -22.43
N LYS A 174 13.45 -5.27 -22.01
CA LYS A 174 12.72 -4.17 -22.67
C LYS A 174 13.03 -4.02 -24.15
N SER A 175 14.28 -4.17 -24.58
CA SER A 175 14.64 -3.99 -26.00
C SER A 175 14.05 -5.06 -26.92
N VAL A 176 13.73 -6.26 -26.42
CA VAL A 176 13.23 -7.38 -27.23
C VAL A 176 11.87 -7.07 -27.84
N TYR A 177 11.02 -6.28 -27.19
CA TYR A 177 9.69 -5.89 -27.70
C TYR A 177 9.74 -5.20 -29.07
N TRP A 178 10.89 -4.63 -29.47
CA TRP A 178 11.13 -3.98 -30.76
C TRP A 178 12.04 -4.76 -31.71
N THR A 179 12.25 -6.06 -31.47
CA THR A 179 13.01 -6.93 -32.39
C THR A 179 12.11 -7.55 -33.45
N SER A 180 12.63 -7.72 -34.67
CA SER A 180 11.86 -8.30 -35.79
C SER A 180 11.49 -9.77 -35.60
N THR A 181 12.30 -10.53 -34.86
CA THR A 181 12.13 -12.00 -34.69
C THR A 181 11.27 -12.37 -33.47
N TYR A 182 11.41 -11.63 -32.37
CA TYR A 182 10.82 -11.98 -31.06
C TYR A 182 10.04 -10.82 -30.41
N GLY A 183 9.93 -9.68 -31.08
CA GLY A 183 9.22 -8.51 -30.58
C GLY A 183 7.70 -8.61 -30.75
N SER A 184 6.99 -7.66 -30.14
CA SER A 184 5.54 -7.57 -30.25
C SER A 184 5.16 -6.64 -31.40
N GLU A 185 4.50 -7.18 -32.42
CA GLU A 185 4.00 -6.37 -33.55
C GLU A 185 3.06 -5.26 -33.08
N ILE A 186 2.26 -5.50 -32.03
CA ILE A 186 1.37 -4.51 -31.42
C ILE A 186 2.18 -3.36 -30.80
N VAL A 187 3.26 -3.67 -30.06
CA VAL A 187 4.12 -2.62 -29.48
C VAL A 187 4.84 -1.84 -30.59
N MET A 188 5.45 -2.54 -31.55
CA MET A 188 6.19 -1.93 -32.66
C MET A 188 5.34 -1.01 -33.55
N LYS A 189 4.06 -1.34 -33.76
CA LYS A 189 3.12 -0.52 -34.55
C LYS A 189 2.71 0.79 -33.85
N ASN A 190 2.63 0.81 -32.52
CA ASN A 190 2.06 1.94 -31.78
C ASN A 190 3.11 2.91 -31.21
N ILE A 191 4.29 2.43 -30.81
CA ILE A 191 5.33 3.29 -30.24
C ILE A 191 6.73 2.77 -30.48
N THR A 192 7.71 3.68 -30.66
CA THR A 192 9.12 3.31 -30.85
C THR A 192 9.85 3.15 -29.51
N ARG A 193 10.87 2.29 -29.48
CA ARG A 193 11.76 2.13 -28.31
C ARG A 193 12.31 3.47 -27.82
N ASN A 194 12.86 4.27 -28.73
CA ASN A 194 13.45 5.57 -28.41
C ASN A 194 12.43 6.53 -27.79
N ARG A 195 11.17 6.48 -28.23
CA ARG A 195 10.10 7.28 -27.62
C ARG A 195 9.78 6.79 -26.21
N ILE A 196 9.64 5.49 -25.98
CA ILE A 196 9.47 4.94 -24.61
C ILE A 196 10.62 5.33 -23.69
N ASP A 197 11.87 5.22 -24.14
CA ASP A 197 13.05 5.58 -23.35
C ASP A 197 13.11 7.10 -23.02
N GLN A 198 12.60 7.97 -23.91
CA GLN A 198 12.39 9.39 -23.64
C GLN A 198 11.27 9.63 -22.62
N LEU A 199 10.10 8.99 -22.80
CA LEU A 199 8.92 9.18 -21.97
C LEU A 199 9.17 8.76 -20.51
N LEU A 200 9.78 7.59 -20.32
CA LEU A 200 10.19 7.08 -19.00
C LEU A 200 11.16 8.01 -18.28
N ARG A 201 12.08 8.66 -19.01
CA ARG A 201 13.05 9.61 -18.45
C ARG A 201 12.39 10.90 -18.01
N SER A 202 11.32 11.31 -18.69
CA SER A 202 10.57 12.54 -18.41
C SER A 202 9.36 12.36 -17.51
N LEU A 203 8.95 11.13 -17.19
CA LEU A 203 7.72 10.87 -16.44
C LEU A 203 7.79 11.51 -15.05
N HIS A 204 6.85 12.42 -14.78
CA HIS A 204 6.87 13.23 -13.57
C HIS A 204 5.46 13.60 -13.10
N PHE A 205 5.28 13.75 -11.79
CA PHE A 205 3.96 13.87 -11.16
C PHE A 205 3.78 15.15 -10.33
N GLY A 206 4.76 16.07 -10.31
CA GLY A 206 4.66 17.32 -9.55
C GLY A 206 5.62 18.38 -10.06
N ASN A 207 5.58 19.58 -9.50
CA ASN A 207 6.47 20.66 -9.88
C ASN A 207 7.67 20.74 -8.93
N ASN A 208 8.89 20.52 -9.43
CA ASN A 208 10.12 20.57 -8.61
C ASN A 208 10.34 21.93 -7.90
N VAL A 209 9.77 23.03 -8.41
CA VAL A 209 9.84 24.36 -7.74
C VAL A 209 9.04 24.40 -6.42
N LEU A 210 8.00 23.57 -6.31
CA LEU A 210 7.16 23.46 -5.11
C LEU A 210 7.61 22.34 -4.17
N GLN A 211 8.59 21.54 -4.58
CA GLN A 211 9.07 20.37 -3.85
C GLN A 211 9.88 20.79 -2.61
N LYS A 212 9.43 20.40 -1.42
CA LYS A 212 10.10 20.67 -0.13
C LYS A 212 10.83 19.43 0.39
N GLN A 213 10.30 18.24 0.12
CA GLN A 213 10.82 16.95 0.58
C GLN A 213 10.76 15.90 -0.53
N PRO A 214 11.50 14.77 -0.44
CA PRO A 214 11.57 13.78 -1.52
C PRO A 214 10.22 13.14 -1.91
N SER A 215 9.30 12.98 -0.96
CA SER A 215 7.96 12.41 -1.15
C SER A 215 7.04 13.27 -2.00
N ASP A 216 7.20 14.60 -2.02
CA ASP A 216 6.37 15.51 -2.82
C ASP A 216 6.46 15.23 -4.34
N LYS A 217 7.45 14.46 -4.79
CA LYS A 217 7.56 13.98 -6.19
C LYS A 217 6.51 12.94 -6.58
N ILE A 218 5.95 12.22 -5.61
CA ILE A 218 4.97 11.14 -5.83
C ILE A 218 3.67 11.37 -5.07
N GLN A 219 3.66 12.22 -4.04
CA GLN A 219 2.48 12.56 -3.26
C GLN A 219 1.28 13.00 -4.14
N PRO A 220 1.43 13.84 -5.18
CA PRO A 220 0.29 14.18 -6.03
C PRO A 220 -0.33 12.99 -6.76
N LEU A 221 0.46 11.97 -7.14
CA LEU A 221 -0.07 10.75 -7.73
C LEU A 221 -0.83 9.90 -6.69
N ILE A 222 -0.32 9.82 -5.46
CA ILE A 222 -0.99 9.15 -4.34
C ILE A 222 -2.31 9.86 -4.01
N ASP A 223 -2.32 11.19 -3.99
CA ASP A 223 -3.51 11.98 -3.73
C ASP A 223 -4.56 11.77 -4.84
N LEU A 224 -4.15 11.83 -6.11
CA LEU A 224 -5.05 11.54 -7.24
C LEU A 224 -5.61 10.10 -7.18
N PHE A 225 -4.78 9.12 -6.85
CA PHE A 225 -5.20 7.72 -6.66
C PHE A 225 -6.23 7.60 -5.53
N ASN A 226 -5.90 8.06 -4.32
CA ASN A 226 -6.77 7.98 -3.14
C ASN A 226 -8.12 8.68 -3.40
N ASN A 227 -8.09 9.88 -3.98
CA ASN A 227 -9.30 10.64 -4.32
C ASN A 227 -10.17 9.92 -5.36
N ARG A 228 -9.58 9.38 -6.44
CA ARG A 228 -10.36 8.61 -7.43
C ARG A 228 -10.91 7.33 -6.80
N CYS A 229 -10.09 6.58 -6.07
CA CYS A 229 -10.49 5.31 -5.49
C CYS A 229 -11.65 5.44 -4.50
N GLY A 230 -11.64 6.47 -3.65
CA GLY A 230 -12.75 6.81 -2.76
C GLY A 230 -13.95 7.47 -3.46
N SER A 231 -13.77 8.04 -4.67
CA SER A 231 -14.88 8.66 -5.42
C SER A 231 -15.69 7.67 -6.27
N VAL A 232 -15.04 6.65 -6.85
CA VAL A 232 -15.66 5.75 -7.84
C VAL A 232 -16.42 4.58 -7.19
N VAL A 233 -15.90 4.07 -6.08
CA VAL A 233 -16.37 2.82 -5.47
C VAL A 233 -17.15 3.15 -4.19
N LYS A 234 -18.24 2.43 -3.97
CA LYS A 234 -19.00 2.49 -2.72
C LYS A 234 -18.14 1.90 -1.60
N GLN A 235 -18.04 2.61 -0.48
CA GLN A 235 -17.25 2.17 0.66
C GLN A 235 -17.86 0.89 1.27
N GLU A 236 -17.04 -0.15 1.39
CA GLU A 236 -17.34 -1.35 2.17
C GLU A 236 -17.21 -1.03 3.67
N GLN A 237 -18.08 -1.61 4.50
CA GLN A 237 -18.05 -1.44 5.97
C GLN A 237 -16.87 -2.20 6.60
N ASN A 238 -16.52 -3.37 6.07
CA ASN A 238 -15.42 -4.19 6.55
C ASN A 238 -14.12 -3.83 5.82
N ILE A 239 -13.13 -3.34 6.56
CA ILE A 239 -11.92 -2.71 6.00
C ILE A 239 -10.68 -3.22 6.73
N SER A 240 -9.64 -3.61 5.99
CA SER A 240 -8.32 -3.95 6.54
C SER A 240 -7.27 -2.87 6.27
N ILE A 241 -6.32 -2.71 7.19
CA ILE A 241 -5.09 -1.95 7.01
C ILE A 241 -3.88 -2.88 7.24
N ASP A 242 -3.00 -2.95 6.23
CA ASP A 242 -1.78 -3.80 6.21
C ASP A 242 -0.71 -3.08 5.35
N GLU A 243 0.51 -3.63 5.27
CA GLU A 243 1.59 -3.10 4.45
C GLU A 243 1.92 -3.93 3.20
N GLN A 244 2.03 -3.20 2.09
CA GLN A 244 2.44 -3.71 0.79
C GLN A 244 3.89 -3.29 0.48
N MET A 245 4.68 -4.20 -0.09
CA MET A 245 6.05 -3.93 -0.54
C MET A 245 6.11 -3.76 -2.06
N ILE A 246 6.65 -2.64 -2.53
CA ILE A 246 6.98 -2.40 -3.94
C ILE A 246 8.48 -2.61 -4.14
N GLY A 247 8.84 -3.65 -4.88
CA GLY A 247 10.24 -4.08 -5.07
C GLY A 247 11.13 -3.00 -5.67
N TYR A 248 12.23 -2.68 -5.00
CA TYR A 248 13.20 -1.71 -5.47
C TYR A 248 14.61 -2.01 -4.92
N LYS A 249 15.57 -2.22 -5.82
CA LYS A 249 16.99 -2.49 -5.51
C LYS A 249 17.92 -1.31 -5.83
N GLY A 250 17.39 -0.18 -6.32
CA GLY A 250 18.21 0.93 -6.83
C GLY A 250 18.88 1.80 -5.76
N LYS A 251 19.91 2.54 -6.18
CA LYS A 251 20.67 3.45 -5.31
C LYS A 251 20.04 4.86 -5.18
N SER A 252 19.27 5.30 -6.19
CA SER A 252 18.82 6.70 -6.35
C SER A 252 17.73 7.20 -5.38
N ALA A 253 17.03 6.31 -4.69
CA ALA A 253 15.99 6.71 -3.72
C ALA A 253 16.58 6.99 -2.33
N THR A 254 16.00 7.99 -1.63
CA THR A 254 16.33 8.35 -0.24
C THR A 254 16.41 7.13 0.65
N LYS A 255 17.50 6.99 1.43
CA LYS A 255 17.75 5.80 2.27
C LYS A 255 16.57 5.49 3.21
N SER A 256 15.98 6.51 3.84
CA SER A 256 14.86 6.35 4.79
C SER A 256 13.57 5.78 4.18
N TYR A 257 13.38 5.87 2.86
CA TYR A 257 12.17 5.37 2.18
C TYR A 257 12.31 3.90 1.76
N LYS A 258 13.55 3.37 1.79
CA LYS A 258 13.82 1.96 1.50
C LYS A 258 13.65 1.14 2.78
N GLN A 259 13.02 -0.01 2.64
CA GLN A 259 12.73 -0.93 3.74
C GLN A 259 13.23 -2.33 3.41
N TYR A 260 13.67 -3.04 4.44
CA TYR A 260 14.03 -4.45 4.37
C TYR A 260 13.08 -5.26 5.25
N MET A 261 12.23 -6.06 4.63
CA MET A 261 11.23 -6.91 5.30
C MET A 261 11.62 -8.38 5.08
N PRO A 262 12.47 -9.00 5.93
CA PRO A 262 13.07 -10.30 5.65
C PRO A 262 12.05 -11.44 5.48
N LYS A 263 10.88 -11.33 6.14
CA LYS A 263 9.79 -12.30 6.11
C LYS A 263 8.79 -12.12 4.95
N LYS A 264 8.81 -11.00 4.20
CA LYS A 264 7.94 -10.80 3.01
C LYS A 264 8.67 -11.28 1.74
N PRO A 265 7.99 -11.83 0.71
CA PRO A 265 8.65 -12.32 -0.51
C PRO A 265 9.49 -11.25 -1.22
N THR A 266 8.93 -10.05 -1.39
CA THR A 266 9.68 -8.87 -1.82
C THR A 266 10.39 -8.25 -0.61
N LYS A 267 11.60 -8.72 -0.34
CA LYS A 267 12.36 -8.33 0.86
C LYS A 267 12.86 -6.88 0.84
N ARG A 268 13.19 -6.29 -0.31
CA ARG A 268 13.78 -4.93 -0.44
C ARG A 268 12.94 -4.05 -1.34
N GLY A 269 12.52 -2.89 -0.84
CA GLY A 269 11.69 -1.97 -1.63
C GLY A 269 11.15 -0.77 -0.87
N PHE A 270 10.12 -0.15 -1.43
CA PHE A 270 9.29 0.85 -0.76
C PHE A 270 8.16 0.14 -0.01
N LYS A 271 7.87 0.59 1.22
CA LYS A 271 6.71 0.15 2.00
C LYS A 271 5.57 1.12 1.79
N LEU A 272 4.40 0.62 1.42
CA LEU A 272 3.13 1.34 1.45
C LEU A 272 2.27 0.76 2.57
N TRP A 273 1.54 1.61 3.26
CA TRP A 273 0.36 1.20 4.01
C TRP A 273 -0.85 1.28 3.09
N SER A 274 -1.67 0.23 3.07
CA SER A 274 -2.86 0.13 2.20
C SER A 274 -4.11 -0.12 3.03
N LEU A 275 -5.15 0.66 2.78
CA LEU A 275 -6.50 0.46 3.29
C LEU A 275 -7.35 -0.20 2.20
N SER A 276 -7.89 -1.39 2.47
CA SER A 276 -8.60 -2.22 1.51
C SER A 276 -9.89 -2.82 2.06
N GLY A 277 -10.89 -3.02 1.20
CA GLY A 277 -12.14 -3.72 1.55
C GLY A 277 -12.06 -5.25 1.43
N VAL A 278 -13.12 -5.94 1.83
CA VAL A 278 -13.30 -7.40 1.69
C VAL A 278 -13.21 -7.86 0.24
N SER A 279 -13.60 -7.01 -0.71
CA SER A 279 -13.46 -7.25 -2.16
C SER A 279 -12.01 -7.24 -2.67
N ALA A 280 -11.03 -7.08 -1.77
CA ALA A 280 -9.60 -6.83 -2.04
C ALA A 280 -9.33 -5.52 -2.80
N TYR A 281 -10.32 -4.64 -2.92
CA TYR A 281 -10.16 -3.32 -3.50
C TYR A 281 -9.47 -2.35 -2.54
N THR A 282 -8.40 -1.68 -2.98
CA THR A 282 -7.69 -0.66 -2.20
C THR A 282 -8.32 0.72 -2.39
N TYR A 283 -8.78 1.31 -1.29
CA TYR A 283 -9.37 2.65 -1.27
C TYR A 283 -8.31 3.74 -1.10
N ARG A 284 -7.31 3.52 -0.23
CA ARG A 284 -6.26 4.48 0.08
C ARG A 284 -4.90 3.80 0.25
N ILE A 285 -3.84 4.48 -0.18
CA ILE A 285 -2.45 4.13 0.11
C ILE A 285 -1.72 5.31 0.75
N LYS A 286 -0.71 5.02 1.59
CA LYS A 286 0.21 6.00 2.17
C LYS A 286 1.64 5.47 2.10
N LEU A 287 2.56 6.28 1.57
CA LEU A 287 3.98 5.93 1.49
C LEU A 287 4.64 6.03 2.86
N TYR A 288 5.38 4.99 3.25
CA TYR A 288 6.30 5.04 4.40
C TYR A 288 7.52 5.89 4.06
N GLN A 289 7.84 6.85 4.94
CA GLN A 289 8.88 7.86 4.70
C GLN A 289 10.09 7.76 5.66
N GLY A 290 10.14 6.71 6.49
CA GLY A 290 11.10 6.55 7.58
C GLY A 290 10.52 6.91 8.95
N ALA A 291 11.12 6.40 10.03
CA ALA A 291 10.66 6.63 11.40
C ALA A 291 10.63 8.12 11.78
N ASN A 292 11.66 8.88 11.38
CA ASN A 292 11.76 10.32 11.67
C ASN A 292 10.98 11.22 10.69
N ALA A 293 10.06 10.66 9.89
CA ALA A 293 9.20 11.47 9.05
C ALA A 293 8.11 12.14 9.90
N ASN A 294 8.11 13.48 9.92
CA ASN A 294 6.95 14.24 10.38
C ASN A 294 5.76 13.85 9.49
N MET A 295 4.81 13.10 10.05
CA MET A 295 3.62 12.68 9.33
C MET A 295 2.85 13.94 8.94
N PRO A 296 2.58 14.20 7.64
CA PRO A 296 1.83 15.38 7.27
C PRO A 296 0.42 15.28 7.84
N VAL A 297 0.00 16.32 8.57
CA VAL A 297 -1.36 16.50 9.07
C VAL A 297 -2.34 16.30 7.92
N ALA A 298 -3.44 15.58 8.15
CA ALA A 298 -4.50 15.37 7.17
C ALA A 298 -4.97 16.71 6.57
N GLN A 299 -4.55 17.01 5.34
CA GLN A 299 -4.98 18.19 4.60
C GLN A 299 -6.30 17.89 3.89
N MET A 300 -7.39 17.87 4.66
CA MET A 300 -8.73 17.97 4.11
C MET A 300 -8.88 19.26 3.27
N LYS A 301 -8.70 19.14 1.94
CA LYS A 301 -9.65 19.58 0.90
C LYS A 301 -9.02 19.61 -0.49
N LEU A 302 -9.41 18.67 -1.34
CA LEU A 302 -9.30 18.79 -2.79
C LEU A 302 -10.42 19.70 -3.34
N SER A 303 -10.37 21.00 -3.02
CA SER A 303 -11.39 21.97 -3.49
C SER A 303 -10.80 23.33 -3.89
N SER A 304 -9.75 23.32 -4.71
CA SER A 304 -9.19 24.57 -5.30
C SER A 304 -8.45 24.40 -6.64
N TYR A 305 -8.68 23.31 -7.39
CA TYR A 305 -8.20 23.19 -8.78
C TYR A 305 -9.13 23.87 -9.80
N THR A 306 -9.54 25.09 -9.49
CA THR A 306 -10.10 26.06 -10.45
C THR A 306 -9.57 27.45 -10.11
N THR A 307 -8.74 27.99 -11.01
CA THR A 307 -8.37 29.41 -11.15
C THR A 307 -7.85 30.13 -9.89
N ALA A 308 -6.52 30.18 -9.73
CA ALA A 308 -5.84 31.11 -8.83
C ALA A 308 -4.57 31.70 -9.44
N SER A 309 -4.73 32.49 -10.51
CA SER A 309 -3.81 33.61 -10.77
C SER A 309 -4.25 34.78 -9.90
N SER A 310 -3.28 35.56 -9.39
CA SER A 310 -3.44 36.72 -8.48
C SER A 310 -4.25 36.47 -7.19
N GLU A 311 -3.55 36.29 -6.07
CA GLU A 311 -3.59 37.23 -4.93
C GLU A 311 -2.62 36.76 -3.83
N LEU A 312 -1.53 37.49 -3.65
CA LEU A 312 -0.55 37.30 -2.57
C LEU A 312 -0.58 38.51 -1.64
N GLN A 313 -0.29 38.25 -0.35
CA GLN A 313 -0.10 39.21 0.75
C GLN A 313 -1.37 39.71 1.46
N THR A 314 -1.71 39.02 2.56
CA THR A 314 -2.30 39.57 3.82
C THR A 314 -2.54 38.49 4.90
N ARG A 315 -2.53 37.19 4.54
CA ARG A 315 -3.01 36.08 5.40
C ARG A 315 -1.95 35.33 6.23
N SER A 316 -0.89 36.02 6.66
CA SER A 316 0.34 35.37 7.20
C SER A 316 0.24 34.92 8.67
N LYS A 317 -0.31 35.73 9.59
CA LYS A 317 -0.31 35.40 11.02
C LYS A 317 -1.23 34.21 11.38
N HIS A 318 -2.48 34.26 10.95
CA HIS A 318 -3.51 33.30 11.40
C HIS A 318 -3.22 31.83 11.02
N ARG A 319 -2.45 31.59 9.95
CA ARG A 319 -2.06 30.24 9.52
C ARG A 319 -1.00 29.62 10.43
N ASN A 320 -0.06 30.42 10.94
CA ASN A 320 1.03 29.92 11.77
C ASN A 320 0.51 29.40 13.12
N ASP A 321 -0.53 30.04 13.66
CA ASP A 321 -1.15 29.62 14.92
C ASP A 321 -1.93 28.29 14.72
N GLU A 322 -2.75 28.18 13.65
CA GLU A 322 -3.44 26.93 13.28
C GLU A 322 -2.48 25.75 13.02
N ASP A 323 -1.36 26.00 12.32
CA ASP A 323 -0.37 24.95 12.03
C ASP A 323 0.39 24.54 13.30
N SER A 324 0.59 25.46 14.25
CA SER A 324 1.20 25.17 15.56
C SER A 324 0.28 24.35 16.46
N GLU A 325 -1.02 24.67 16.52
CA GLU A 325 -2.01 23.87 17.25
C GLU A 325 -2.16 22.45 16.70
N LYS A 326 -2.15 22.29 15.37
CA LYS A 326 -2.18 20.97 14.72
C LYS A 326 -0.94 20.13 15.04
N LEU A 327 0.25 20.74 15.03
CA LEU A 327 1.50 20.07 15.40
C LEU A 327 1.54 19.70 16.90
N ALA A 328 1.02 20.56 17.78
CA ALA A 328 0.89 20.26 19.20
C ALA A 328 -0.05 19.07 19.44
N LYS A 329 -1.25 19.09 18.85
CA LYS A 329 -2.19 17.97 18.91
C LYS A 329 -1.57 16.67 18.38
N GLN A 330 -0.92 16.72 17.23
CA GLN A 330 -0.23 15.56 16.65
C GLN A 330 0.86 15.00 17.58
N SER A 331 1.56 15.84 18.35
CA SER A 331 2.53 15.38 19.35
C SER A 331 1.87 14.67 20.53
N GLU A 332 0.68 15.10 20.95
CA GLU A 332 -0.12 14.45 22.00
C GLU A 332 -0.72 13.12 21.49
N ASP A 333 -1.28 13.12 20.28
CA ASP A 333 -1.79 11.97 19.55
C ASP A 333 -0.71 10.86 19.40
N ILE A 334 0.50 11.22 18.94
CA ILE A 334 1.64 10.28 18.84
C ILE A 334 2.04 9.73 20.22
N LYS A 335 1.99 10.52 21.30
CA LYS A 335 2.28 10.04 22.65
C LYS A 335 1.20 9.08 23.16
N SER A 336 -0.05 9.23 22.72
CA SER A 336 -1.18 8.40 23.17
C SER A 336 -1.16 7.00 22.53
N TYR A 337 -1.01 6.91 21.22
CA TYR A 337 -1.17 5.65 20.47
C TYR A 337 -0.06 5.33 19.45
N GLY A 338 1.02 6.12 19.45
CA GLY A 338 2.23 5.85 18.68
C GLY A 338 2.12 6.15 17.18
N GLN A 339 3.25 6.10 16.49
CA GLN A 339 3.33 6.42 15.07
C GLN A 339 2.55 5.44 14.18
N SER A 340 2.44 4.16 14.55
CA SER A 340 1.61 3.20 13.83
C SER A 340 0.10 3.45 14.05
N GLY A 341 -0.32 3.91 15.23
CA GLY A 341 -1.70 4.34 15.45
C GLY A 341 -2.09 5.58 14.64
N MET A 342 -1.18 6.55 14.49
CA MET A 342 -1.37 7.70 13.58
C MET A 342 -1.64 7.26 12.13
N VAL A 343 -0.95 6.24 11.62
CA VAL A 343 -1.17 5.71 10.27
C VAL A 343 -2.60 5.22 10.09
N VAL A 344 -3.15 4.52 11.09
CA VAL A 344 -4.53 4.02 11.07
C VAL A 344 -5.51 5.19 10.97
N ILE A 345 -5.35 6.22 11.81
CA ILE A 345 -6.23 7.40 11.82
C ILE A 345 -6.13 8.19 10.50
N ASP A 346 -4.92 8.44 9.99
CA ASP A 346 -4.70 9.16 8.72
C ASP A 346 -5.32 8.44 7.50
N LEU A 347 -5.37 7.10 7.52
CA LEU A 347 -6.02 6.31 6.48
C LEU A 347 -7.55 6.33 6.62
N LEU A 348 -8.09 6.51 7.83
CA LEU A 348 -9.53 6.46 8.12
C LEU A 348 -10.27 7.80 8.06
N ASP A 349 -9.58 8.91 7.77
CA ASP A 349 -10.11 10.30 7.77
C ASP A 349 -11.51 10.46 7.12
N ASP A 350 -11.72 9.87 5.93
CA ASP A 350 -12.99 9.92 5.17
C ASP A 350 -13.83 8.63 5.26
N ILE A 351 -13.48 7.70 6.16
CA ILE A 351 -14.15 6.39 6.28
C ILE A 351 -15.33 6.49 7.26
N PRO A 352 -16.53 5.95 6.91
CA PRO A 352 -17.71 5.96 7.77
C PRO A 352 -17.44 5.40 9.16
N LYS A 353 -17.98 6.04 10.20
CA LYS A 353 -17.69 5.63 11.59
C LYS A 353 -18.24 4.24 11.92
N ASP A 354 -19.36 3.84 11.30
CA ASP A 354 -19.95 2.49 11.40
C ASP A 354 -19.19 1.38 10.65
N SER A 355 -17.91 1.60 10.32
CA SER A 355 -17.06 0.61 9.66
C SER A 355 -16.31 -0.27 10.68
N HIS A 356 -16.23 -1.57 10.39
CA HIS A 356 -15.42 -2.53 11.12
C HIS A 356 -13.99 -2.53 10.54
N ILE A 357 -13.03 -2.15 11.37
CA ILE A 357 -11.64 -1.96 10.98
C ILE A 357 -10.80 -3.13 11.49
N PHE A 358 -10.01 -3.75 10.61
CA PHE A 358 -9.14 -4.88 10.89
C PHE A 358 -7.67 -4.48 10.72
N ILE A 359 -6.89 -4.59 11.79
CA ILE A 359 -5.46 -4.26 11.78
C ILE A 359 -4.63 -5.39 12.39
N ASP A 360 -3.37 -5.50 11.97
CA ASP A 360 -2.44 -6.49 12.52
C ASP A 360 -1.84 -6.03 13.88
N ASN A 361 -0.85 -6.78 14.39
CA ASN A 361 -0.16 -6.45 15.64
C ASN A 361 0.88 -5.33 15.53
N TYR A 362 1.28 -4.89 14.33
CA TYR A 362 2.15 -3.73 14.15
C TYR A 362 1.41 -2.45 14.58
N PHE A 363 0.17 -2.29 14.09
CA PHE A 363 -0.70 -1.15 14.44
C PHE A 363 -1.39 -1.29 15.82
N GLY A 364 -1.70 -2.51 16.26
CA GLY A 364 -2.49 -2.75 17.47
C GLY A 364 -1.89 -2.21 18.78
N SER A 365 -2.67 -1.40 19.52
CA SER A 365 -2.44 -1.00 20.91
C SER A 365 -3.77 -0.76 21.64
N LEU A 366 -3.83 -0.99 22.96
CA LEU A 366 -5.08 -0.79 23.74
C LEU A 366 -5.57 0.67 23.74
N SER A 367 -4.66 1.63 23.71
CA SER A 367 -5.00 3.06 23.69
C SER A 367 -5.59 3.47 22.34
N LEU A 368 -5.08 2.91 21.22
CA LEU A 368 -5.70 3.05 19.90
C LEU A 368 -7.11 2.44 19.85
N LEU A 369 -7.31 1.24 20.41
CA LEU A 369 -8.64 0.61 20.46
C LEU A 369 -9.65 1.51 21.17
N HIS A 370 -9.31 2.02 22.35
CA HIS A 370 -10.18 2.92 23.10
C HIS A 370 -10.51 4.22 22.32
N GLU A 371 -9.51 4.87 21.74
CA GLU A 371 -9.71 6.10 20.96
C GLU A 371 -10.61 5.85 19.75
N MET A 372 -10.32 4.80 18.97
CA MET A 372 -11.09 4.43 17.78
C MET A 372 -12.55 4.10 18.11
N THR A 373 -12.80 3.38 19.21
CA THR A 373 -14.16 3.14 19.73
C THR A 373 -14.85 4.43 20.16
N SER A 374 -14.13 5.39 20.76
CA SER A 374 -14.70 6.70 21.12
C SER A 374 -15.07 7.56 19.90
N LEU A 375 -14.34 7.39 18.78
CA LEU A 375 -14.62 8.00 17.48
C LEU A 375 -15.75 7.28 16.70
N GLY A 376 -16.26 6.17 17.25
CA GLY A 376 -17.39 5.40 16.71
C GLY A 376 -17.03 4.17 15.89
N TYR A 377 -15.75 3.87 15.68
CA TYR A 377 -15.30 2.72 14.89
C TYR A 377 -15.23 1.43 15.71
N GLU A 378 -15.50 0.30 15.05
CA GLU A 378 -15.29 -1.03 15.63
C GLU A 378 -13.94 -1.61 15.20
N LEU A 379 -12.94 -1.56 16.09
CA LEU A 379 -11.57 -1.98 15.77
C LEU A 379 -11.26 -3.40 16.27
N THR A 380 -10.97 -4.30 15.35
CA THR A 380 -10.44 -5.65 15.62
C THR A 380 -8.95 -5.71 15.32
N CYS A 381 -8.15 -6.25 16.25
CA CYS A 381 -6.72 -6.47 16.02
C CYS A 381 -6.16 -7.70 16.72
N THR A 382 -4.93 -8.05 16.37
CA THR A 382 -4.07 -8.89 17.22
C THR A 382 -3.15 -8.00 18.07
N LEU A 383 -2.87 -8.39 19.30
CA LEU A 383 -1.94 -7.66 20.18
C LEU A 383 -0.74 -8.54 20.54
N ARG A 384 0.45 -7.94 20.56
CA ARG A 384 1.66 -8.60 21.08
C ARG A 384 1.53 -8.81 22.59
N SER A 385 2.09 -9.91 23.10
CA SER A 385 1.99 -10.30 24.52
C SER A 385 2.56 -9.25 25.49
N ASN A 386 3.49 -8.39 25.05
CA ASN A 386 4.00 -7.26 25.83
C ASN A 386 3.15 -5.98 25.74
N ARG A 387 2.11 -5.93 24.91
CA ARG A 387 1.21 -4.76 24.72
C ARG A 387 -0.15 -4.89 25.40
N ILE A 388 -0.44 -6.02 26.05
CA ILE A 388 -1.73 -6.28 26.74
C ILE A 388 -1.88 -5.54 28.08
N LYS A 389 -0.90 -4.72 28.50
CA LYS A 389 -0.87 -4.04 29.81
C LYS A 389 -1.12 -5.05 30.96
N ASN A 390 -1.70 -4.62 32.08
CA ASN A 390 -2.06 -5.48 33.22
C ASN A 390 -3.34 -6.31 32.98
N CYS A 391 -3.61 -6.78 31.76
CA CYS A 391 -4.79 -7.58 31.44
C CYS A 391 -4.72 -8.95 32.15
N PRO A 392 -5.64 -9.29 33.07
CA PRO A 392 -5.58 -10.53 33.86
C PRO A 392 -6.07 -11.78 33.10
N ILE A 393 -5.72 -11.92 31.82
CA ILE A 393 -5.86 -13.17 31.06
C ILE A 393 -4.81 -14.19 31.53
N LYS A 394 -5.09 -15.49 31.32
CA LYS A 394 -4.11 -16.55 31.53
C LYS A 394 -2.87 -16.36 30.65
N SER A 395 -1.69 -16.49 31.24
CA SER A 395 -0.43 -16.57 30.51
C SER A 395 -0.33 -17.85 29.66
N GLU A 396 0.53 -17.86 28.65
CA GLU A 396 0.74 -19.01 27.76
C GLU A 396 1.06 -20.30 28.53
N LYS A 397 1.91 -20.22 29.57
CA LYS A 397 2.25 -21.33 30.49
C LYS A 397 1.08 -21.82 31.34
N ALA A 398 0.05 -21.00 31.55
CA ALA A 398 -1.20 -21.42 32.18
C ALA A 398 -2.18 -22.00 31.15
N MET A 399 -2.20 -21.47 29.92
CA MET A 399 -3.03 -21.93 28.80
C MET A 399 -2.61 -23.31 28.29
N SER A 400 -1.32 -23.65 28.30
CA SER A 400 -0.81 -24.97 27.84
C SER A 400 -1.34 -26.17 28.63
N LYS A 401 -1.97 -25.94 29.80
CA LYS A 401 -2.62 -26.96 30.63
C LYS A 401 -4.06 -27.28 30.20
N TYR A 402 -4.63 -26.51 29.27
CA TYR A 402 -5.99 -26.65 28.77
C TYR A 402 -6.01 -27.37 27.40
N PRO A 403 -7.12 -28.03 27.02
CA PRO A 403 -7.23 -28.69 25.71
C PRO A 403 -7.18 -27.67 24.56
N ARG A 404 -6.68 -28.11 23.40
CA ARG A 404 -6.64 -27.30 22.17
C ARG A 404 -8.05 -26.79 21.82
N GLY A 405 -8.17 -25.49 21.54
CA GLY A 405 -9.44 -24.80 21.30
C GLY A 405 -10.05 -24.15 22.55
N TYR A 406 -9.45 -24.33 23.74
CA TYR A 406 -9.78 -23.51 24.90
C TYR A 406 -9.34 -22.05 24.71
N TYR A 407 -10.19 -21.12 25.14
CA TYR A 407 -9.91 -19.68 25.17
C TYR A 407 -10.26 -19.10 26.55
N ASP A 408 -9.54 -18.07 26.96
CA ASP A 408 -9.88 -17.22 28.11
C ASP A 408 -10.20 -15.82 27.58
N TYR A 409 -11.13 -15.12 28.20
CA TYR A 409 -11.57 -13.79 27.76
C TYR A 409 -11.81 -12.87 28.95
N LEU A 410 -11.79 -11.58 28.63
CA LEU A 410 -12.16 -10.46 29.48
C LEU A 410 -12.91 -9.44 28.61
N VAL A 411 -13.81 -8.70 29.25
CA VAL A 411 -14.54 -7.56 28.68
C VAL A 411 -14.18 -6.32 29.46
#